data_AF-A0A261QIE5-F1
#
_entry.id   AF-A0A261QIE5-F1
#
_cell.length_a   1.000
_cell.length_b   1.000
_cell.length_c   1.000
_cell.angle_alpha   90.00
_cell.angle_beta   90.00
_cell.angle_gamma   90.00
#
_symmetry.space_group_name_H-M   'P 1'
#
loop_
_entity.id
_entity.type
_entity.pdbx_description
1 polymer ?
#
loop_
_entity_poly.entity_id
_entity_poly.type
_entity_poly.pdbx_seq_one_letter_code
_entity_poly.pdbx_strand_id
1 'polypeptide(L)' 'MDILVRLVFVFTIVGIVEGAMYLLKWKETKFIRTTCYIVMGLLAFFVGHYILTDFVSFAHTVAIAWIALAVVSAFKK' A
#
# COMPACT_ATOMS: atom_id res chain seq x y z
N MET A 1 2.26 7.75 -17.95
CA MET A 1 3.03 6.62 -17.37
C MET A 1 2.24 5.34 -17.56
N ASP A 2 2.87 4.29 -18.09
CA ASP A 2 2.25 2.98 -18.29
C ASP A 2 1.78 2.36 -16.97
N ILE A 3 0.67 1.62 -17.03
CA ILE A 3 0.06 0.98 -15.86
C ILE A 3 1.00 0.01 -15.13
N LEU A 4 1.94 -0.58 -15.87
CA LEU A 4 3.01 -1.44 -15.38
C LEU A 4 3.92 -0.71 -14.38
N VAL A 5 4.31 0.53 -14.68
CA VAL A 5 5.18 1.33 -13.81
C VAL A 5 4.46 1.63 -12.48
N ARG A 6 3.17 1.97 -12.55
CA ARG A 6 2.35 2.22 -11.36
C ARG A 6 2.23 0.98 -10.47
N LEU A 7 2.03 -0.19 -11.07
CA LEU A 7 1.99 -1.46 -10.35
C LEU A 7 3.31 -1.77 -9.65
N VAL A 8 4.45 -1.54 -10.31
CA VAL A 8 5.78 -1.75 -9.70
C VAL A 8 5.96 -0.88 -8.45
N PHE A 9 5.54 0.38 -8.47
CA PHE A 9 5.58 1.24 -7.30
C PHE A 9 4.66 0.75 -6.17
N VAL A 10 3.45 0.30 -6.51
CA VAL A 10 2.52 -0.27 -5.51
C VAL A 10 3.13 -1.51 -4.85
N PHE A 11 3.69 -2.44 -5.62
CA PHE A 11 4.37 -3.62 -5.09
C PHE A 11 5.59 -3.27 -4.25
N THR A 12 6.35 -2.24 -4.63
CA THR A 12 7.50 -1.76 -3.86
C THR A 12 7.08 -1.22 -2.50
N ILE A 13 6.02 -0.42 -2.45
CA ILE A 13 5.48 0.12 -1.18
C ILE A 13 5.00 -1.01 -0.27
N VAL A 14 4.23 -1.95 -0.82
CA VAL A 14 3.74 -3.12 -0.07
C VAL A 14 4.91 -3.95 0.46
N GLY A 15 5.89 -4.25 -0.39
CA GLY A 15 7.08 -5.03 -0.02
C GLY A 15 7.93 -4.35 1.07
N ILE A 16 8.07 -3.02 1.04
CA ILE A 16 8.78 -2.27 2.08
C ILE A 16 8.04 -2.37 3.42
N VAL A 17 6.72 -2.19 3.43
CA VAL A 17 5.95 -2.18 4.69
C VAL A 17 5.80 -3.58 5.27
N GLU A 18 5.47 -4.59 4.45
CA GLU A 18 5.41 -5.99 4.92
C GLU A 18 6.80 -6.51 5.32
N GLY A 19 7.84 -6.17 4.56
CA GLY A 19 9.22 -6.52 4.88
C GLY A 19 9.67 -5.92 6.22
N ALA A 20 9.36 -4.64 6.47
CA ALA A 20 9.65 -4.00 7.75
C ALA A 20 8.88 -4.66 8.90
N MET A 21 7.61 -5.02 8.69
CA MET A 21 6.78 -5.69 9.68
C MET A 21 7.30 -7.10 10.03
N TYR A 22 7.76 -7.84 9.03
CA TYR A 22 8.38 -9.16 9.20
C TYR A 22 9.72 -9.07 9.96
N LEU A 23 10.58 -8.12 9.59
CA LEU A 23 11.88 -7.91 10.24
C LEU A 23 11.74 -7.48 11.71
N LEU A 24 10.76 -6.64 12.02
CA LEU A 24 10.52 -6.15 13.38
C LEU A 24 9.84 -7.18 14.29
N LYS A 25 9.46 -8.36 13.77
CA LYS A 25 8.71 -9.41 14.50
C LYS A 25 7.52 -8.82 15.28
N TRP A 26 6.89 -7.78 14.73
CA TRP A 26 5.81 -7.12 15.42
C TRP A 26 4.62 -8.08 15.49
N LYS A 27 4.17 -8.40 16.71
CA LYS A 27 2.97 -9.24 16.88
C LYS A 27 1.83 -8.61 16.08
N GLU A 28 1.24 -9.37 15.16
CA GLU A 28 0.11 -8.94 14.33
C GLU A 28 -1.13 -8.67 15.20
N THR A 29 -1.12 -7.57 15.91
CA THR A 29 -2.30 -7.03 16.58
C THR A 29 -3.05 -6.16 15.59
N LYS A 30 -4.39 -6.10 15.75
CA LYS A 30 -5.25 -5.25 14.92
C LYS A 30 -4.72 -3.81 14.81
N PHE A 31 -4.11 -3.30 15.89
CA PHE A 31 -3.50 -1.97 15.92
C PHE A 31 -2.32 -1.83 14.97
N ILE A 32 -1.35 -2.76 15.01
CA ILE A 32 -0.17 -2.73 14.12
C ILE A 32 -0.59 -2.83 12.66
N ARG A 33 -1.56 -3.70 12.35
CA ARG A 33 -2.06 -3.86 10.97
C ARG A 33 -2.69 -2.56 10.46
N THR A 34 -3.52 -1.90 11.28
CA THR A 34 -4.10 -0.59 10.93
C THR A 34 -3.02 0.47 10.72
N THR A 35 -2.01 0.54 11.60
CA THR A 35 -0.89 1.47 11.46
C THR A 35 -0.09 1.22 10.18
N CYS A 36 0.17 -0.04 9.83
CA CYS A 36 0.85 -0.40 8.58
C CYS A 36 0.04 0.03 7.34
N TYR A 37 -1.29 -0.12 7.33
CA TYR A 37 -2.11 0.41 6.24
C TYR A 37 -2.04 1.94 6.15
N ILE A 38 -2.07 2.65 7.28
CA ILE A 38 -1.92 4.12 7.29
C ILE A 38 -0.56 4.52 6.70
N VAL A 39 0.52 3.85 7.11
CA VAL A 39 1.88 4.10 6.60
C VAL A 39 1.98 3.80 5.10
N MET A 40 1.40 2.70 4.61
CA MET A 40 1.33 2.40 3.17
C MET A 40 0.61 3.52 2.39
N GLY A 41 -0.48 4.06 2.94
CA GLY A 41 -1.23 5.15 2.32
C GLY A 41 -0.42 6.44 2.22
N LEU A 42 0.30 6.78 3.29
CA LEU A 42 1.20 7.94 3.31
C LEU A 42 2.35 7.79 2.32
N LEU A 43 2.96 6.61 2.24
CA LEU A 43 4.01 6.32 1.27
C LEU A 43 3.49 6.40 -0.17
N ALA A 44 2.31 5.84 -0.44
CA ALA A 44 1.67 5.94 -1.74
C ALA A 44 1.36 7.39 -2.11
N PHE A 45 0.90 8.20 -1.16
CA PHE A 45 0.69 9.63 -1.38
C PHE A 45 2.01 10.35 -1.74
N PHE A 46 3.08 10.10 -0.98
CA PHE A 46 4.39 10.69 -1.23
C PHE A 46 4.96 10.30 -2.60
N VAL A 47 4.91 9.02 -2.95
CA VAL A 47 5.38 8.50 -4.24
C VAL A 47 4.53 9.08 -5.39
N GLY A 48 3.21 9.12 -5.22
CA GLY A 48 2.31 9.68 -6.23
C GLY A 48 2.51 11.17 -6.47
N HIS A 49 2.78 11.96 -5.43
CA HIS A 49 2.95 13.40 -5.53
C HIS A 49 4.37 13.81 -5.98
N TYR A 50 5.42 13.22 -5.41
CA TYR A 50 6.80 13.65 -5.62
C TYR A 50 7.54 12.89 -6.73
N ILE A 51 7.14 11.66 -7.05
CA ILE A 51 7.86 10.82 -8.04
C ILE A 51 7.09 10.72 -9.36
N LEU A 52 5.78 10.43 -9.30
CA LEU A 52 5.00 10.18 -10.53
C LEU A 52 4.42 11.44 -11.18
N THR A 53 4.33 12.57 -10.46
CA THR A 53 3.69 13.83 -10.90
C THR A 53 2.23 13.70 -11.42
N ASP A 54 1.67 12.49 -11.37
CA ASP A 54 0.38 12.08 -11.95
C ASP A 54 -0.48 11.46 -10.83
N PHE A 55 -0.65 12.27 -9.78
CA PHE A 55 -1.22 11.87 -8.49
C PHE A 55 -2.63 11.28 -8.60
N VAL A 56 -3.51 11.89 -9.40
CA VAL A 56 -4.92 11.48 -9.52
C VAL A 56 -5.05 10.05 -10.03
N SER A 57 -4.29 9.76 -11.08
CA SER A 57 -4.22 8.46 -11.74
C SER A 57 -3.63 7.38 -10.83
N PHE A 58 -2.59 7.73 -10.07
CA PHE A 58 -1.96 6.82 -9.12
C PHE A 58 -2.86 6.57 -7.90
N ALA A 59 -3.50 7.61 -7.36
CA ALA A 59 -4.41 7.52 -6.23
C ALA A 59 -5.61 6.62 -6.53
N HIS A 60 -6.21 6.69 -7.73
CA HIS A 60 -7.25 5.75 -8.14
C HIS A 60 -6.74 4.30 -8.16
N THR A 61 -5.54 4.06 -8.69
CA THR A 61 -4.96 2.71 -8.75
C THR A 61 -4.73 2.13 -7.35
N VAL A 62 -4.21 2.95 -6.43
CA VAL A 62 -3.99 2.58 -5.02
C VAL A 62 -5.32 2.34 -4.30
N ALA A 63 -6.32 3.19 -4.51
CA ALA A 63 -7.65 3.03 -3.91
C ALA A 63 -8.32 1.73 -4.34
N ILE A 64 -8.26 1.38 -5.63
CA ILE A 64 -8.78 0.11 -6.13
C ILE A 64 -8.04 -1.08 -5.51
N ALA A 65 -6.70 -1.02 -5.44
CA ALA A 65 -5.89 -2.07 -4.83
C ALA A 65 -6.23 -2.27 -3.34
N TRP A 66 -6.47 -1.19 -2.60
CA TRP A 66 -6.89 -1.26 -1.21
C TRP A 66 -8.30 -1.79 -1.01
N ILE A 67 -9.25 -1.39 -1.86
CA ILE A 67 -10.61 -1.96 -1.82
C ILE A 67 -10.55 -3.48 -2.06
N ALA A 68 -9.77 -3.92 -3.05
CA ALA A 68 -9.58 -5.34 -3.32
C ALA A 68 -8.95 -6.09 -2.13
N LEU A 69 -7.91 -5.54 -1.51
CA LEU A 69 -7.27 -6.12 -0.31
C LEU A 69 -8.23 -6.16 0.89
N ALA A 70 -9.01 -5.10 1.11
CA ALA A 70 -9.99 -5.02 2.20
C ALA A 70 -11.09 -6.08 2.02
N VAL A 71 -11.58 -6.26 0.80
CA VAL A 71 -12.54 -7.32 0.46
C VAL A 71 -11.93 -8.69 0.76
N VAL A 72 -10.74 -9.00 0.24
CA VAL A 72 -10.07 -10.28 0.50
C VAL A 72 -9.84 -10.52 2.01
N SER A 73 -9.45 -9.49 2.76
CA SER A 73 -9.29 -9.59 4.21
C SER A 73 -10.61 -9.81 4.96
N ALA A 74 -11.74 -9.32 4.44
CA ALA A 74 -13.06 -9.53 5.05
C ALA A 74 -13.56 -10.97 4.85
N PHE A 75 -13.18 -11.61 3.74
CA PHE A 75 -13.54 -13.01 3.44
C PHE A 75 -12.60 -14.06 4.04
N LYS A 76 -11.37 -13.69 4.43
CA LYS A 76 -10.43 -14.58 5.16
C LYS A 76 -10.74 -14.71 6.67
N LYS A 77 -12.00 -14.98 7.00
CA LYS A 77 -12.44 -15.21 8.39
C LYS A 77 -12.01 -16.58 8.90
#